data_AF-A0A183Q5B9-F1
#
_entry.id   AF-A0A183Q5B9-F1
#
_cell.length_a   1.000
_cell.length_b   1.000
_cell.length_c   1.000
_cell.angle_alpha   90.00
_cell.angle_beta   90.00
_cell.angle_gamma   90.00
#
_symmetry.space_group_name_H-M   'P 1'
#
loop_
_entity.id
_entity.type
_entity.pdbx_description
1 polymer ?
#
loop_
_entity_poly.entity_id
_entity_poly.type
_entity_poly.pdbx_seq_one_letter_code
_entity_poly.pdbx_strand_id
1 'polypeptide(L)'
;MLRTGAKVTVLFADLHAYLDNMKAPWYLLCLRTNYYEAVIKGMFRSICVPLDRLHFIRGSDYQLTEEYSVDVYRLMALTSVHDARKAGAEVVKQVSNPLVSGLLYPLLQALDEVHLKVDIQFGGVDQRKIFMLAEKVIN
;
A
#
# COMPACT_ATOMS: atom_id res chain seq x y z
N MET A 1 -19.09 -0.67 0.18
CA MET A 1 -18.41 -0.63 -1.13
C MET A 1 -18.91 -1.72 -2.06
N LEU A 2 -18.65 -3.02 -1.82
CA LEU A 2 -19.13 -4.07 -2.76
C LEU A 2 -20.67 -4.07 -2.94
N ARG A 3 -21.43 -3.91 -1.84
CA ARG A 3 -22.91 -3.80 -1.90
C ARG A 3 -23.42 -2.57 -2.66
N THR A 4 -22.59 -1.53 -2.83
CA THR A 4 -22.97 -0.31 -3.57
C THR A 4 -22.59 -0.42 -5.05
N GLY A 5 -22.10 -1.57 -5.51
CA GLY A 5 -21.64 -1.79 -6.87
C GLY A 5 -20.24 -1.25 -7.17
N ALA A 6 -19.50 -0.75 -6.18
CA ALA A 6 -18.13 -0.29 -6.40
C ALA A 6 -17.23 -1.45 -6.84
N LYS A 7 -16.29 -1.17 -7.76
CA LYS A 7 -15.16 -2.06 -8.05
C LYS A 7 -14.14 -1.91 -6.92
N VAL A 8 -13.86 -3.00 -6.20
CA VAL A 8 -12.99 -2.97 -5.03
C VAL A 8 -11.72 -3.76 -5.33
N THR A 9 -10.58 -3.11 -5.18
CA THR A 9 -9.27 -3.76 -5.21
C THR A 9 -8.73 -3.86 -3.80
N VAL A 10 -8.33 -5.07 -3.38
CA VAL A 10 -7.50 -5.26 -2.18
C VAL A 10 -6.07 -5.48 -2.65
N LEU A 11 -5.20 -4.54 -2.29
CA LEU A 11 -3.77 -4.64 -2.52
C LEU A 11 -3.10 -5.44 -1.41
N PHE A 12 -2.48 -6.57 -1.75
CA PHE A 12 -1.54 -7.24 -0.88
C PHE A 12 -0.18 -6.55 -1.00
N ALA A 13 0.07 -5.58 -0.11
CA ALA A 13 1.27 -4.77 -0.07
C ALA A 13 2.48 -5.56 0.49
N ASP A 14 2.87 -6.61 -0.23
CA ASP A 14 3.94 -7.54 0.16
C ASP A 14 5.33 -6.87 0.21
N LEU A 15 5.65 -6.00 -0.75
CA LEU A 15 6.87 -5.20 -0.67
C LEU A 15 6.87 -4.26 0.53
N HIS A 16 5.72 -3.63 0.84
CA HIS A 16 5.58 -2.77 2.02
C HIS A 16 5.80 -3.55 3.33
N ALA A 17 5.33 -4.80 3.40
CA ALA A 17 5.56 -5.67 4.55
C ALA A 17 7.06 -6.00 4.77
N TYR A 18 7.85 -6.00 3.70
CA TYR A 18 9.31 -6.11 3.80
C TYR A 18 9.97 -4.77 4.17
N LEU A 19 9.53 -3.67 3.55
CA LEU A 19 10.10 -2.33 3.76
C LEU A 19 9.85 -1.77 5.17
N ASP A 20 8.72 -2.12 5.79
CA ASP A 20 8.42 -1.76 7.18
C ASP A 20 9.20 -2.64 8.15
N ASN A 21 10.50 -2.35 8.26
CA ASN A 21 11.44 -2.96 9.20
C ASN A 21 11.45 -4.50 9.12
N MET A 22 11.36 -5.06 7.91
CA MET A 22 11.38 -6.51 7.65
C MET A 22 10.37 -7.30 8.50
N LYS A 23 9.17 -6.73 8.74
CA LYS A 23 8.06 -7.44 9.42
C LYS A 23 7.73 -8.79 8.78
N ALA A 24 7.98 -8.93 7.48
CA ALA A 24 8.00 -10.20 6.78
C ALA A 24 9.33 -10.38 6.03
N PRO A 25 10.10 -11.46 6.29
CA PRO A 25 11.23 -11.84 5.45
C PRO A 25 10.82 -12.09 4.00
N TRP A 26 11.71 -11.78 3.05
CA TRP A 26 11.44 -11.88 1.62
C TRP A 26 10.89 -13.25 1.18
N TYR A 27 11.51 -14.33 1.65
CA TYR A 27 11.11 -15.69 1.31
C TYR A 27 9.71 -16.08 1.83
N LEU A 28 9.15 -15.33 2.79
CA LEU A 28 7.81 -15.55 3.34
C LEU A 28 6.72 -14.70 2.69
N LEU A 29 7.08 -13.71 1.87
CA LEU A 29 6.10 -12.76 1.30
C LEU A 29 4.99 -13.49 0.54
N CYS A 30 5.35 -14.38 -0.39
CA CYS A 30 4.39 -15.16 -1.17
C CYS A 30 3.47 -16.02 -0.28
N LEU A 31 4.05 -16.70 0.72
CA LEU A 31 3.27 -17.55 1.64
C LEU A 31 2.28 -16.72 2.48
N ARG A 32 2.71 -15.57 3.00
CA ARG A 32 1.83 -14.67 3.77
C ARG A 32 0.75 -14.09 2.89
N THR A 33 1.07 -13.64 1.68
CA THR A 33 0.08 -13.14 0.72
C THR A 33 -0.99 -14.19 0.43
N ASN A 34 -0.59 -15.45 0.14
CA ASN A 34 -1.53 -16.55 -0.07
C ASN A 34 -2.44 -16.79 1.15
N TYR A 35 -1.87 -16.72 2.37
CA TYR A 35 -2.64 -16.85 3.60
C TYR A 35 -3.67 -15.74 3.76
N TYR A 36 -3.26 -14.47 3.62
CA TYR A 36 -4.18 -13.32 3.71
C TYR A 36 -5.27 -13.40 2.65
N GLU A 37 -4.93 -13.83 1.43
CA GLU A 37 -5.88 -14.01 0.35
C GLU A 37 -6.97 -15.03 0.71
N ALA A 38 -6.57 -16.19 1.24
CA ALA A 38 -7.51 -17.23 1.67
C ALA A 38 -8.42 -16.74 2.81
N VAL A 39 -7.84 -16.06 3.81
CA VAL A 39 -8.59 -15.54 4.98
C VAL A 39 -9.59 -14.47 4.55
N ILE A 40 -9.19 -13.50 3.73
CA ILE A 40 -10.07 -12.42 3.27
C ILE A 40 -11.21 -12.96 2.41
N LYS A 41 -10.94 -13.91 1.50
CA LYS A 41 -12.01 -14.62 0.75
C LYS A 41 -12.97 -15.33 1.70
N GLY A 42 -12.44 -16.03 2.71
CA GLY A 42 -13.25 -16.69 3.73
C GLY A 42 -14.16 -15.73 4.49
N MET A 43 -13.63 -14.59 4.93
CA MET A 43 -14.40 -13.55 5.63
C MET A 43 -15.51 -12.95 4.75
N PHE A 44 -15.25 -12.61 3.49
CA PHE A 44 -16.31 -12.05 2.64
C PHE A 44 -17.39 -13.08 2.29
N ARG A 45 -17.01 -14.35 2.12
CA ARG A 45 -17.96 -15.45 1.92
C ARG A 45 -18.87 -15.66 3.13
N SER A 46 -18.35 -15.56 4.36
CA SER A 46 -19.14 -15.77 5.58
C SER A 46 -20.22 -14.70 5.80
N ILE A 47 -20.03 -13.49 5.25
CA ILE A 47 -21.01 -12.40 5.30
C ILE A 47 -21.85 -12.26 4.02
N CYS A 48 -21.82 -13.27 3.15
CA CYS A 48 -22.60 -13.38 1.92
C CYS A 48 -22.46 -12.16 0.99
N VAL A 49 -21.25 -11.62 0.84
CA VAL A 49 -20.99 -10.50 -0.09
C VAL A 49 -20.59 -11.05 -1.46
N PRO A 50 -21.23 -10.61 -2.55
CA PRO A 50 -20.81 -10.95 -3.91
C PRO A 50 -19.37 -10.50 -4.18
N LEU A 51 -18.54 -11.40 -4.73
CA LEU A 51 -17.11 -11.18 -4.97
C LEU A 51 -16.78 -10.87 -6.43
N ASP A 52 -17.77 -10.76 -7.30
CA ASP A 52 -17.62 -10.51 -8.73
C ASP A 52 -16.87 -9.20 -9.04
N ARG A 53 -16.98 -8.22 -8.13
CA ARG A 53 -16.29 -6.91 -8.22
C ARG A 53 -15.11 -6.77 -7.26
N LEU A 54 -14.70 -7.86 -6.61
CA LEU A 54 -13.55 -7.89 -5.70
C LEU A 54 -12.33 -8.41 -6.45
N HIS A 55 -11.32 -7.57 -6.60
CA HIS A 55 -10.06 -7.89 -7.24
C HIS A 55 -8.92 -7.88 -6.24
N PHE A 56 -8.02 -8.83 -6.40
CA PHE A 56 -6.83 -8.95 -5.57
C PHE A 56 -5.59 -8.75 -6.43
N ILE A 57 -4.69 -7.91 -5.95
CA ILE A 57 -3.44 -7.56 -6.65
C ILE A 57 -2.32 -7.62 -5.62
N ARG A 58 -1.14 -8.12 -6.01
CA ARG A 58 0.05 -8.08 -5.15
C ARG A 58 0.87 -6.85 -5.53
N GLY A 59 1.45 -6.17 -4.55
CA GLY A 59 2.32 -5.01 -4.81
C GLY A 59 3.46 -5.37 -5.75
N SER A 60 4.12 -6.51 -5.49
CA SER A 60 5.20 -7.03 -6.34
C SER A 60 4.81 -7.31 -7.81
N ASP A 61 3.53 -7.39 -8.15
CA ASP A 61 3.08 -7.58 -9.55
C ASP A 61 3.34 -6.35 -10.43
N TYR A 62 3.43 -5.14 -9.86
CA TYR A 62 3.64 -3.88 -10.62
C TYR A 62 4.66 -2.91 -10.02
N GLN A 63 4.89 -2.95 -8.71
CA GLN A 63 5.78 -2.00 -8.02
C GLN A 63 7.27 -2.15 -8.39
N LEU A 64 7.64 -3.21 -9.11
CA LEU A 64 9.01 -3.46 -9.61
C LEU A 64 9.17 -3.16 -11.11
N THR A 65 8.12 -2.64 -11.75
CA THR A 65 8.18 -2.26 -13.16
C THR A 65 9.00 -0.99 -13.38
N GLU A 66 9.48 -0.79 -14.60
CA GLU A 66 10.21 0.42 -14.98
C GLU A 66 9.36 1.68 -14.78
N GLU A 67 8.10 1.65 -15.24
CA GLU A 67 7.16 2.77 -15.12
C GLU A 67 6.98 3.20 -13.66
N TYR A 68 6.70 2.26 -12.76
CA TYR A 68 6.57 2.54 -11.34
C TYR A 68 7.88 3.07 -10.75
N SER A 69 9.02 2.48 -11.13
CA SER A 69 10.34 2.91 -10.63
C SER A 69 10.68 4.34 -11.03
N VAL A 70 10.34 4.75 -12.27
CA VAL A 70 10.52 6.13 -12.74
C VAL A 70 9.70 7.11 -11.90
N ASP A 71 8.45 6.77 -11.59
CA ASP A 71 7.59 7.61 -10.77
C ASP A 71 8.07 7.68 -9.31
N VAL A 72 8.63 6.59 -8.76
CA VAL A 72 9.29 6.61 -7.45
C VAL A 72 10.43 7.63 -7.44
N TYR A 73 11.31 7.64 -8.45
CA TYR A 73 12.40 8.62 -8.51
C TYR A 73 11.90 10.06 -8.64
N ARG A 74 10.85 10.30 -9.45
CA ARG A 74 10.21 11.63 -9.55
C ARG A 74 9.67 12.07 -8.20
N LEU A 75 8.98 11.18 -7.49
CA LEU A 75 8.38 11.49 -6.20
C LEU A 75 9.44 11.76 -5.11
N MET A 76 10.53 10.99 -5.13
CA MET A 76 11.70 11.22 -4.27
C MET A 76 12.34 12.60 -4.49
N ALA A 77 12.36 13.10 -5.73
CA ALA A 77 12.89 14.42 -6.05
C ALA A 77 12.00 15.57 -5.56
N LEU A 78 10.69 15.32 -5.43
CA LEU A 78 9.70 16.33 -5.01
C LEU A 78 9.40 16.32 -3.50
N THR A 79 9.71 15.22 -2.81
CA THR A 79 9.32 15.02 -1.41
C THR A 79 10.50 15.24 -0.46
N SER A 80 10.34 16.15 0.49
CA SER A 80 11.36 16.37 1.53
C SER A 80 11.40 15.19 2.51
N VAL A 81 12.58 14.95 3.11
CA VAL A 81 12.74 13.95 4.19
C VAL A 81 11.80 14.22 5.36
N HIS A 82 11.56 15.50 5.68
CA HIS A 82 10.63 15.91 6.73
C HIS A 82 9.21 15.44 6.43
N ASP A 83 8.71 15.70 5.22
CA ASP A 83 7.36 15.34 4.81
C ASP A 83 7.17 13.83 4.76
N ALA A 84 8.12 13.09 4.17
CA ALA A 84 8.09 11.63 4.12
C ALA A 84 8.05 11.01 5.53
N ARG A 85 8.91 11.49 6.43
CA ARG A 85 8.96 11.02 7.82
C ARG A 85 7.67 11.34 8.58
N LYS A 86 7.13 12.54 8.39
CA LYS A 86 5.87 12.97 9.01
C LYS A 86 4.70 12.12 8.51
N ALA A 87 4.66 11.83 7.22
CA ALA A 87 3.61 11.01 6.60
C ALA A 87 3.58 9.59 7.17
N GLY A 88 4.74 8.94 7.29
CA GLY A 88 4.86 7.56 7.80
C GLY A 88 4.81 7.40 9.33
N ALA A 89 4.69 8.49 10.10
CA ALA A 89 4.93 8.46 11.55
C ALA A 89 3.98 7.55 12.36
N GLU A 90 2.75 7.36 11.89
CA GLU A 90 1.71 6.55 12.57
C GLU A 90 1.62 5.12 12.02
N VAL A 91 2.26 4.84 10.89
CA VAL A 91 2.11 3.59 10.13
C VAL A 91 3.40 2.78 10.16
N VAL A 92 4.53 3.43 9.90
CA VAL A 92 5.85 2.79 9.87
C VAL A 92 6.38 2.65 11.30
N LYS A 93 7.02 1.52 11.59
CA LYS A 93 7.64 1.29 12.89
C LYS A 93 8.71 2.35 13.20
N GLN A 94 8.52 3.08 14.29
CA GLN A 94 9.48 4.07 14.77
C GLN A 94 10.64 3.38 15.49
N VAL A 95 11.88 3.65 15.04
CA VAL A 95 13.11 3.11 15.61
C VAL A 95 14.13 4.23 15.79
N SER A 96 15.11 4.05 16.70
CA SER A 96 16.13 5.05 17.01
C SER A 96 17.03 5.40 15.84
N ASN A 97 17.29 4.43 14.95
CA ASN A 97 18.02 4.63 13.70
C ASN A 97 17.14 4.20 12.50
N PRO A 98 16.29 5.10 11.97
CA PRO A 98 15.33 4.73 10.94
C PRO A 98 16.00 4.43 9.60
N LEU A 99 15.48 3.42 8.92
CA LEU A 99 15.94 3.00 7.61
C LEU A 99 15.32 3.89 6.51
N VAL A 100 16.01 3.98 5.38
CA VAL A 100 15.51 4.67 4.16
C VAL A 100 14.18 4.08 3.70
N SER A 101 13.96 2.78 3.89
CA SER A 101 12.70 2.10 3.56
C SER A 101 11.49 2.71 4.26
N GLY A 102 11.65 3.21 5.49
CA GLY A 102 10.59 3.89 6.22
C GLY A 102 10.23 5.26 5.64
N LEU A 103 11.16 5.90 4.92
CA LEU A 103 10.90 7.14 4.18
C LEU A 103 10.22 6.84 2.84
N LEU A 104 10.55 5.72 2.19
CA LEU A 104 9.94 5.33 0.91
C LEU A 104 8.50 4.85 1.08
N TYR A 105 8.19 4.14 2.17
CA TYR A 105 6.86 3.56 2.42
C TYR A 105 5.68 4.49 2.07
N PRO A 106 5.56 5.72 2.62
CA PRO A 106 4.41 6.57 2.31
C PRO A 106 4.38 7.06 0.86
N LEU A 107 5.53 7.14 0.17
CA LEU A 107 5.61 7.53 -1.23
C LEU A 107 5.08 6.40 -2.13
N LEU A 108 5.44 5.15 -1.81
CA LEU A 108 4.97 3.98 -2.55
C LEU A 108 3.45 3.81 -2.42
N GLN A 109 2.92 3.95 -1.20
CA GLN A 109 1.49 3.88 -0.94
C GLN A 109 0.70 4.98 -1.67
N ALA A 110 1.29 6.18 -1.83
CA ALA A 110 0.70 7.23 -2.63
C ALA A 110 0.62 6.81 -4.12
N LEU A 111 1.73 6.36 -4.71
CA LEU A 111 1.78 5.93 -6.11
C LEU A 111 0.83 4.78 -6.44
N ASP A 112 0.52 3.94 -5.45
CA ASP A 112 -0.44 2.85 -5.61
C ASP A 112 -1.83 3.34 -6.04
N GLU A 113 -2.25 4.55 -5.66
CA GLU A 113 -3.53 5.12 -6.12
C GLU A 113 -3.56 5.31 -7.64
N VAL A 114 -2.47 5.88 -8.19
CA VAL A 114 -2.32 6.15 -9.63
C VAL A 114 -2.19 4.85 -10.42
N HIS A 115 -1.32 3.95 -9.96
CA HIS A 115 -1.00 2.71 -10.68
C HIS A 115 -2.13 1.67 -10.62
N LEU A 116 -2.92 1.67 -9.55
CA LEU A 116 -4.15 0.87 -9.47
C LEU A 116 -5.34 1.52 -10.17
N LYS A 117 -5.21 2.77 -10.63
CA LYS A 117 -6.26 3.54 -11.34
C LYS A 117 -7.56 3.58 -10.54
N VAL A 118 -7.44 3.95 -9.27
CA VAL A 118 -8.57 4.04 -8.34
C VAL A 118 -8.96 5.49 -8.09
N ASP A 119 -10.25 5.74 -7.88
CA ASP A 119 -10.74 7.06 -7.52
C ASP A 119 -10.63 7.35 -6.02
N ILE A 120 -10.55 6.31 -5.19
CA ILE A 120 -10.61 6.39 -3.73
C ILE A 120 -9.72 5.30 -3.11
N GLN A 121 -8.86 5.70 -2.16
CA GLN A 121 -8.19 4.79 -1.22
C GLN A 121 -8.98 4.71 0.10
N PHE A 122 -9.14 3.50 0.64
CA PHE A 122 -9.82 3.27 1.92
C PHE A 122 -8.87 2.65 2.94
N GLY A 123 -8.78 3.24 4.13
CA GLY A 123 -7.99 2.74 5.24
C GLY A 123 -8.41 3.35 6.58
N GLY A 124 -7.71 2.96 7.65
CA GLY A 124 -7.95 3.48 9.00
C GLY A 124 -7.55 4.94 9.17
N VAL A 125 -7.95 5.54 10.29
CA VAL A 125 -7.62 6.96 10.61
C VAL A 125 -6.12 7.19 10.82
N ASP A 126 -5.39 6.14 11.19
CA ASP A 126 -3.92 6.10 11.30
C ASP A 126 -3.21 6.32 9.95
N GLN A 127 -3.89 6.05 8.83
CA GLN A 127 -3.37 6.27 7.48
C GLN A 127 -3.51 7.73 7.02
N ARG A 128 -4.19 8.59 7.79
CA ARG A 128 -4.54 9.96 7.37
C ARG A 128 -3.33 10.76 6.87
N LYS A 129 -2.18 10.66 7.53
CA LYS A 129 -1.00 11.43 7.14
C LYS A 129 -0.40 10.98 5.81
N ILE A 130 -0.54 9.70 5.46
CA ILE A 130 -0.15 9.18 4.15
C ILE A 130 -1.15 9.64 3.09
N PHE A 131 -2.45 9.61 3.38
CA PHE A 131 -3.47 10.12 2.44
C PHE A 131 -3.27 11.61 2.13
N MET A 132 -2.98 12.44 3.14
CA MET A 132 -2.67 13.85 2.92
C MET A 132 -1.37 14.07 2.12
N LEU A 133 -0.39 13.17 2.26
CA LEU A 133 0.81 13.23 1.42
C LEU A 133 0.44 12.94 -0.03
N ALA A 134 -0.30 11.86 -0.29
CA ALA A 134 -0.75 11.47 -1.63
C ALA A 134 -1.50 12.63 -2.31
N GLU A 135 -2.46 13.24 -1.62
CA GLU A 135 -3.21 14.39 -2.12
C GLU A 135 -2.32 15.58 -2.50
N LYS A 136 -1.22 15.80 -1.78
CA LYS A 136 -0.28 16.90 -2.03
C LYS A 136 0.64 16.66 -3.24
N VAL A 137 0.98 15.39 -3.52
CA VAL A 137 2.08 15.05 -4.45
C VAL A 137 1.61 14.39 -5.75
N ILE A 138 0.37 13.90 -5.79
CA ILE A 138 -0.23 13.26 -6.98
C ILE A 138 -1.22 14.19 -7.69
N ASN A 139 -1.89 15.08 -6.96
CA ASN A 139 -2.78 16.10 -7.54
C ASN A 139 -2.04 17.42 -7.78
#